data_AF-A0A2V5MB12-F1
#
_entry.id   AF-A0A2V5MB12-F1
#
_cell.length_a   1.000
_cell.length_b   1.000
_cell.length_c   1.000
_cell.angle_alpha   90.00
_cell.angle_beta   90.00
_cell.angle_gamma   90.00
#
_symmetry.space_group_name_H-M   'P 1'
#
loop_
_entity.id
_entity.type
_entity.pdbx_description
1 polymer ?
#
loop_
_entity_poly.entity_id
_entity_poly.type
_entity_poly.pdbx_seq_one_letter_code
_entity_poly.pdbx_strand_id
1 'polypeptide(L)'
;MNFSDRKFYKLAPLAVAIVCLFGVAQAQRRLNGQRARYGLVHDTELKGAPPVLQFTTVALGGFRGLIANILWVRATELQDEDKFFEMVQLADWITKLEPRFVQVWLVQAWNMAYNISVKFPEPSDRWRWVQRGTELLRDEGLKYNPDEPLIYRELAWFFQHKMGANLDDAHMYYKAAWVKEMQEVLGEAGRPNWDELINPTTPEGKNRSALLRDKYKMNPRKMKEVDERYGPLEWRLPEAHAIYWASLGLDKTKGQKDLIVLRRVIYQSMQLAFQRGRLVHARIGEGEILFLQNLDIIPKTSAAYEEAIEQDVENRDHIRRAHRNFLLDAIYFLYVNNRMRDATHWYQYLRETYPDAMLARNRDGSYNRQRPPLTLEEYALSRYGVDITETDQNRIKAMITGLFVNAFSSYLLGEDEAGRAHERMAQRVYELYEEKTDLRSSKTQEKRLTLGPLADLRRLALNDMLDPQKGLQPELAAQLRTLLNLPGSTNAPPTNAPAPKP
;
A
#
# COMPACT_ATOMS: atom_id res chain seq x y z
N MET A 1 -78.26 52.25 8.09
CA MET A 1 -77.59 51.67 6.90
C MET A 1 -76.15 51.35 7.27
N ASN A 2 -75.76 50.08 7.11
CA ASN A 2 -74.40 49.48 6.97
C ASN A 2 -73.31 49.88 7.98
N PHE A 3 -72.58 48.98 8.64
CA PHE A 3 -71.78 47.89 8.06
C PHE A 3 -71.66 46.69 9.02
N SER A 4 -72.25 45.56 8.65
CA SER A 4 -71.98 44.24 9.22
C SER A 4 -71.82 43.28 8.06
N ASP A 5 -70.65 43.24 7.40
CA ASP A 5 -70.41 42.27 6.30
C ASP A 5 -68.96 42.13 5.83
N ARG A 6 -67.98 41.97 6.75
CA ARG A 6 -66.58 41.68 6.34
C ARG A 6 -65.88 40.65 7.24
N LYS A 7 -66.43 39.43 7.37
CA LYS A 7 -65.66 38.27 7.88
C LYS A 7 -65.24 37.29 6.77
N PHE A 8 -65.86 37.34 5.59
CA PHE A 8 -65.58 36.44 4.47
C PHE A 8 -64.23 36.69 3.77
N TYR A 9 -63.66 37.90 3.82
CA TYR A 9 -62.37 38.17 3.18
C TYR A 9 -61.19 37.41 3.81
N LYS A 10 -61.33 36.93 5.06
CA LYS A 10 -60.33 36.09 5.74
C LYS A 10 -60.40 34.61 5.33
N LEU A 11 -61.53 34.18 4.76
CA LEU A 11 -61.71 32.81 4.25
C LEU A 11 -61.10 32.63 2.85
N ALA A 12 -61.05 33.69 2.05
CA ALA A 12 -60.42 33.67 0.73
C ALA A 12 -58.92 33.27 0.75
N PRO A 13 -58.03 33.87 1.57
CA PRO A 13 -56.63 33.44 1.65
C PRO A 13 -56.48 32.03 2.21
N LEU A 14 -57.37 31.59 3.11
CA LEU A 14 -57.38 30.21 3.61
C LEU A 14 -57.75 29.21 2.51
N ALA A 15 -58.77 29.51 1.71
CA ALA A 15 -59.16 28.68 0.56
C ALA A 15 -58.04 28.62 -0.50
N VAL A 16 -57.41 29.76 -0.79
CA VAL A 16 -56.23 29.82 -1.68
C VAL A 16 -55.08 28.97 -1.12
N ALA A 17 -54.79 29.07 0.19
CA ALA A 17 -53.77 28.24 0.83
C ALA A 17 -54.08 26.74 0.72
N ILE A 18 -55.33 26.32 0.94
CA ILE A 18 -55.76 24.92 0.80
C ILE A 18 -55.61 24.45 -0.65
N VAL A 19 -56.02 25.26 -1.64
CA VAL A 19 -55.87 24.93 -3.06
C VAL A 19 -54.39 24.83 -3.45
N CYS A 20 -53.55 25.75 -2.98
CA CYS A 20 -52.10 25.71 -3.19
C CYS A 20 -51.49 24.46 -2.55
N LEU A 21 -51.83 24.12 -1.31
CA LEU A 21 -51.34 22.92 -0.62
C LEU A 21 -51.78 21.64 -1.34
N PHE A 22 -53.02 21.57 -1.83
CA PHE A 22 -53.50 20.44 -2.62
C PHE A 22 -52.77 20.35 -3.97
N GLY A 23 -52.58 21.48 -4.65
CA GLY A 23 -51.82 21.56 -5.89
C GLY A 23 -50.37 21.10 -5.72
N VAL A 24 -49.70 21.57 -4.66
CA VAL A 24 -48.35 21.12 -4.28
C VAL A 24 -48.34 19.63 -3.97
N ALA A 25 -49.32 19.10 -3.22
CA ALA A 25 -49.38 17.67 -2.90
C ALA A 25 -49.51 16.79 -4.16
N GLN A 26 -50.33 17.21 -5.13
CA GLN A 26 -50.47 16.48 -6.40
C GLN A 26 -49.21 16.59 -7.28
N ALA A 27 -48.64 17.79 -7.39
CA ALA A 27 -47.39 18.01 -8.11
C ALA A 27 -46.24 17.19 -7.49
N GLN A 28 -46.12 17.19 -6.16
CA GLN A 28 -45.13 16.41 -5.42
C GLN A 28 -45.29 14.92 -5.65
N ARG A 29 -46.52 14.37 -5.62
CA ARG A 29 -46.77 12.95 -5.94
C ARG A 29 -46.32 12.59 -7.35
N ARG A 30 -46.64 13.44 -8.34
CA ARG A 30 -46.23 13.22 -9.74
C ARG A 30 -44.71 13.29 -9.90
N LEU A 31 -44.07 14.28 -9.29
CA LEU A 31 -42.61 14.44 -9.30
C LEU A 31 -41.92 13.26 -8.61
N ASN A 32 -42.42 12.79 -7.47
CA ASN A 32 -41.89 11.61 -6.80
C ASN A 32 -42.00 10.36 -7.68
N GLY A 33 -43.15 10.14 -8.34
CA GLY A 33 -43.33 9.04 -9.29
C GLY A 33 -42.39 9.11 -10.49
N GLN A 34 -42.16 10.31 -11.04
CA GLN A 34 -41.19 10.52 -12.11
C GLN A 34 -39.76 10.27 -11.64
N ARG A 35 -39.38 10.82 -10.49
CA ARG A 35 -38.04 10.61 -9.95
C ARG A 35 -37.80 9.10 -9.70
N ALA A 36 -38.79 8.35 -9.21
CA ALA A 36 -38.70 6.90 -9.02
C ALA A 36 -38.50 6.16 -10.34
N ARG A 37 -39.28 6.53 -11.37
CA ARG A 37 -39.20 5.94 -12.71
C ARG A 37 -37.84 6.17 -13.38
N TYR A 38 -37.23 7.34 -13.19
CA TYR A 38 -35.95 7.70 -13.80
C TYR A 38 -34.74 7.34 -12.93
N GLY A 39 -34.93 6.69 -11.78
CA GLY A 39 -33.83 6.45 -10.84
C GLY A 39 -33.22 7.73 -10.25
N LEU A 40 -33.90 8.88 -10.39
CA LEU A 40 -33.54 10.16 -9.77
C LEU A 40 -33.98 10.21 -8.29
N VAL A 41 -34.71 9.18 -7.87
CA VAL A 41 -34.93 8.81 -6.48
C VAL A 41 -33.79 7.87 -6.07
N HIS A 42 -32.88 8.39 -5.26
CA HIS A 42 -32.18 7.57 -4.27
C HIS A 42 -32.97 7.56 -2.94
N ASP A 43 -34.31 7.57 -2.99
CA ASP A 43 -35.11 7.11 -1.84
C ASP A 43 -34.80 5.63 -1.72
N THR A 44 -34.04 5.32 -0.70
CA THR A 44 -34.82 4.78 0.39
C THR A 44 -35.09 5.96 1.31
N GLU A 45 -36.31 6.06 1.81
CA GLU A 45 -36.53 6.39 3.22
C GLU A 45 -35.28 6.01 4.02
N LEU A 46 -34.91 6.80 5.02
CA LEU A 46 -33.94 6.41 6.02
C LEU A 46 -34.43 5.14 6.80
N LYS A 47 -34.73 4.04 6.11
CA LYS A 47 -35.15 2.73 6.62
C LYS A 47 -33.95 2.20 7.37
N GLY A 48 -34.04 2.31 8.69
CA GLY A 48 -32.97 1.95 9.61
C GLY A 48 -31.95 3.06 9.86
N ALA A 49 -32.13 4.28 9.33
CA ALA A 49 -31.30 5.37 9.86
C ALA A 49 -31.78 5.73 11.28
N PRO A 50 -30.86 6.08 12.17
CA PRO A 50 -31.18 6.47 13.53
C PRO A 50 -32.34 7.47 13.59
N PRO A 51 -33.25 7.39 14.57
CA PRO A 51 -34.36 8.33 14.74
C PRO A 51 -33.92 9.81 14.68
N VAL A 52 -32.69 10.09 15.14
CA VAL A 52 -32.04 11.41 15.05
C VAL A 52 -31.91 11.90 13.61
N LEU A 53 -31.51 11.05 12.67
CA LEU A 53 -31.35 11.40 11.24
C LEU A 53 -32.69 11.65 10.55
N GLN A 54 -33.72 10.87 10.90
CA GLN A 54 -35.08 11.09 10.42
C GLN A 54 -35.64 12.41 10.95
N PHE A 55 -35.44 12.67 12.25
CA PHE A 55 -35.85 13.91 12.89
C PHE A 55 -35.13 15.12 12.29
N THR A 56 -33.80 15.09 12.14
CA THR A 56 -33.05 16.21 11.56
C THR A 56 -33.44 16.47 10.11
N THR A 57 -33.63 15.43 9.30
CA THR A 57 -33.99 15.58 7.88
C THR A 57 -35.39 16.15 7.69
N VAL A 58 -36.37 15.68 8.48
CA VAL A 58 -37.79 16.08 8.35
C VAL A 58 -38.09 17.38 9.11
N ALA A 59 -37.56 17.58 10.31
CA ALA A 59 -37.87 18.73 11.14
C ALA A 59 -37.12 20.00 10.71
N LEU A 60 -35.89 19.88 10.22
CA LEU A 60 -35.07 21.04 9.86
C LEU A 60 -35.26 21.46 8.40
N GLY A 61 -35.73 20.56 7.52
CA GLY A 61 -35.99 20.86 6.11
C GLY A 61 -34.80 21.55 5.44
N GLY A 62 -35.03 22.73 4.85
CA GLY A 62 -33.98 23.53 4.21
C GLY A 62 -32.95 24.17 5.15
N PHE A 63 -33.20 24.20 6.47
CA PHE A 63 -32.28 24.78 7.46
C PHE A 63 -31.10 23.85 7.82
N ARG A 64 -31.16 22.57 7.43
CA ARG A 64 -30.10 21.60 7.75
C ARG A 64 -28.71 22.04 7.27
N GLY A 65 -28.63 22.67 6.09
CA GLY A 65 -27.36 23.14 5.54
C GLY A 65 -26.80 24.35 6.29
N LEU A 66 -27.67 25.24 6.80
CA LEU A 66 -27.25 26.36 7.64
C LEU A 66 -26.69 25.86 8.98
N ILE A 67 -27.35 24.88 9.60
CA ILE A 67 -26.88 24.25 10.83
C ILE A 67 -25.55 23.52 10.58
N ALA A 68 -25.43 22.78 9.48
CA ALA A 68 -24.18 22.12 9.11
C ALA A 68 -23.03 23.13 8.96
N ASN A 69 -23.27 24.29 8.34
CA ASN A 69 -22.27 25.36 8.24
C ASN A 69 -21.88 25.94 9.62
N ILE A 70 -22.84 26.18 10.50
CA ILE A 70 -22.57 26.67 11.87
C ILE A 70 -21.72 25.65 12.64
N LEU A 71 -22.09 24.38 12.57
CA LEU A 71 -21.33 23.29 13.19
C LEU A 71 -19.92 23.19 12.60
N TRP A 72 -19.78 23.43 11.29
CA TRP A 72 -18.48 23.43 10.63
C TRP A 72 -17.58 24.54 11.17
N VAL A 73 -18.09 25.78 11.27
CA VAL A 73 -17.34 26.91 11.87
C VAL A 73 -16.89 26.55 13.28
N ARG A 74 -17.79 26.00 14.11
CA ARG A 74 -17.44 25.61 15.48
C ARG A 74 -16.44 24.46 15.52
N ALA A 75 -16.54 23.49 14.61
CA ALA A 75 -15.56 22.41 14.50
C ALA A 75 -14.17 22.95 14.14
N THR A 76 -14.08 23.92 13.22
CA THR A 76 -12.82 24.58 12.88
C THR A 76 -12.22 25.29 14.09
N GLU A 77 -13.01 26.05 14.85
CA GLU A 77 -12.54 26.68 16.10
C GLU A 77 -12.02 25.65 17.11
N LEU A 78 -12.75 24.55 17.32
CA LEU A 78 -12.30 23.47 18.22
C LEU A 78 -11.00 22.83 17.75
N GLN A 79 -10.80 22.69 16.44
CA GLN A 79 -9.56 22.18 15.88
C GLN A 79 -8.39 23.13 16.12
N ASP A 80 -8.59 24.44 15.97
CA ASP A 80 -7.58 25.47 16.26
C ASP A 80 -7.25 25.54 17.76
N GLU A 81 -8.22 25.18 18.63
CA GLU A 81 -8.07 25.04 20.08
C GLU A 81 -7.47 23.67 20.51
N ASP A 82 -7.05 22.81 19.57
CA ASP A 82 -6.59 21.41 19.80
C ASP A 82 -7.61 20.50 20.53
N LYS A 83 -8.91 20.85 20.52
CA LYS A 83 -10.02 20.10 21.12
C LYS A 83 -10.60 19.07 20.15
N PHE A 84 -9.76 18.12 19.75
CA PHE A 84 -10.07 17.16 18.68
C PHE A 84 -11.23 16.23 19.01
N PHE A 85 -11.40 15.82 20.27
CA PHE A 85 -12.47 14.87 20.66
C PHE A 85 -13.86 15.51 20.58
N GLU A 86 -13.99 16.77 20.97
CA GLU A 86 -15.19 17.58 20.83
C GLU A 86 -15.46 17.91 19.36
N MET A 87 -14.41 18.23 18.61
CA MET A 87 -14.50 18.49 17.17
C MET A 87 -15.09 17.28 16.42
N VAL A 88 -14.67 16.04 16.74
CA VAL A 88 -15.21 14.83 16.09
C VAL A 88 -16.70 14.64 16.37
N GLN A 89 -17.19 15.03 17.56
CA GLN A 89 -18.62 14.95 17.84
C GLN A 89 -19.41 15.86 16.90
N LEU A 90 -18.89 17.06 16.60
CA LEU A 90 -19.51 17.95 15.62
C LEU A 90 -19.38 17.41 14.20
N ALA A 91 -18.24 16.81 13.85
CA ALA A 91 -18.05 16.15 12.56
C ALA A 91 -19.10 15.05 12.31
N ASP A 92 -19.40 14.24 13.33
CA ASP A 92 -20.46 13.23 13.28
C ASP A 92 -21.84 13.87 13.02
N TRP A 93 -22.19 14.95 13.71
CA TRP A 93 -23.43 15.69 13.43
C TRP A 93 -23.48 16.25 12.01
N ILE A 94 -22.38 16.83 11.51
CA ILE A 94 -22.29 17.36 10.15
C ILE A 94 -22.58 16.26 9.13
N THR A 95 -21.95 15.08 9.28
CA THR A 95 -22.18 13.95 8.37
C THR A 95 -23.62 13.43 8.42
N LYS A 96 -24.28 13.51 9.57
CA LYS A 96 -25.70 13.16 9.74
C LYS A 96 -26.66 14.22 9.19
N LEU A 97 -26.26 15.48 9.11
CA LEU A 97 -27.07 16.55 8.53
C LEU A 97 -27.02 16.57 7.01
N GLU A 98 -25.85 16.23 6.43
CA GLU A 98 -25.64 16.19 4.97
C GLU A 98 -25.14 14.81 4.49
N PRO A 99 -25.86 13.70 4.74
CA PRO A 99 -25.35 12.35 4.56
C PRO A 99 -25.07 11.96 3.10
N ARG A 100 -25.67 12.69 2.14
CA ARG A 100 -25.47 12.48 0.70
C ARG A 100 -24.44 13.44 0.09
N PHE A 101 -23.90 14.38 0.87
CA PHE A 101 -22.86 15.27 0.39
C PHE A 101 -21.49 14.64 0.63
N VAL A 102 -20.99 13.91 -0.37
CA VAL A 102 -19.76 13.10 -0.29
C VAL A 102 -18.59 13.83 0.37
N GLN A 103 -18.42 15.13 0.08
CA GLN A 103 -17.31 15.92 0.59
C GLN A 103 -17.28 16.02 2.11
N VAL A 104 -18.43 16.00 2.82
CA VAL A 104 -18.41 16.03 4.29
C VAL A 104 -17.80 14.77 4.86
N TRP A 105 -17.99 13.62 4.23
CA TRP A 105 -17.37 12.38 4.66
C TRP A 105 -15.86 12.38 4.39
N LEU A 106 -15.47 12.75 3.17
CA LEU A 106 -14.07 12.77 2.75
C LEU A 106 -13.23 13.72 3.60
N VAL A 107 -13.71 14.94 3.82
CA VAL A 107 -12.96 15.95 4.60
C VAL A 107 -12.83 15.52 6.05
N GLN A 108 -13.90 15.04 6.69
CA GLN A 108 -13.85 14.65 8.09
C GLN A 108 -12.96 13.42 8.30
N ALA A 109 -13.04 12.43 7.40
CA ALA A 109 -12.17 11.26 7.44
C ALA A 109 -10.70 11.62 7.20
N TRP A 110 -10.43 12.47 6.21
CA TRP A 110 -9.09 12.96 5.92
C TRP A 110 -8.52 13.75 7.08
N ASN A 111 -9.32 14.63 7.69
CA ASN A 111 -8.90 15.43 8.83
C ASN A 111 -8.48 14.56 10.01
N MET A 112 -9.25 13.51 10.32
CA MET A 112 -8.88 12.51 11.34
C MET A 112 -7.59 11.78 10.99
N ALA A 113 -7.52 11.20 9.79
CA ALA A 113 -6.42 10.33 9.40
C ALA A 113 -5.11 11.08 9.09
N TYR A 114 -5.14 12.35 8.67
CA TYR A 114 -3.96 13.09 8.23
C TYR A 114 -3.61 14.29 9.11
N ASN A 115 -4.59 15.11 9.49
CA ASN A 115 -4.31 16.37 10.17
C ASN A 115 -4.25 16.18 11.69
N ILE A 116 -5.22 15.46 12.25
CA ILE A 116 -5.34 15.23 13.69
C ILE A 116 -4.36 14.16 14.14
N SER A 117 -4.25 13.05 13.40
CA SER A 117 -3.36 11.94 13.80
C SER A 117 -1.93 12.42 14.09
N VAL A 118 -1.40 13.33 13.28
CA VAL A 118 0.00 13.80 13.40
C VAL A 118 0.22 14.80 14.54
N LYS A 119 -0.85 15.25 15.21
CA LYS A 119 -0.76 16.11 16.40
C LYS A 119 -0.43 15.33 17.68
N PHE A 120 -0.58 14.01 17.65
CA PHE A 120 -0.30 13.15 18.80
C PHE A 120 1.15 12.64 18.72
N PRO A 121 1.93 12.68 19.81
CA PRO A 121 3.31 12.20 19.78
C PRO A 121 3.38 10.67 19.68
N GLU A 122 2.45 9.99 20.34
CA GLU A 122 2.45 8.53 20.50
C GLU A 122 1.87 7.82 19.25
N PRO A 123 2.62 6.94 18.57
CA PRO A 123 2.15 6.24 17.38
C PRO A 123 0.83 5.48 17.58
N SER A 124 0.60 4.93 18.77
CA SER A 124 -0.63 4.20 19.09
C SER A 124 -1.88 5.10 19.13
N ASP A 125 -1.75 6.36 19.57
CA ASP A 125 -2.85 7.34 19.49
C ASP A 125 -3.08 7.79 18.06
N ARG A 126 -2.01 8.00 17.29
CA ARG A 126 -2.15 8.31 15.85
C ARG A 126 -2.89 7.19 15.11
N TRP A 127 -2.56 5.93 15.42
CA TRP A 127 -3.21 4.77 14.81
C TRP A 127 -4.71 4.76 15.04
N ARG A 128 -5.17 5.07 16.25
CA ARG A 128 -6.61 5.21 16.56
C ARG A 128 -7.27 6.23 15.65
N TRP A 129 -6.66 7.38 15.42
CA TRP A 129 -7.20 8.41 14.51
C TRP A 129 -7.27 7.95 13.05
N VAL A 130 -6.25 7.23 12.56
CA VAL A 130 -6.24 6.63 11.22
C VAL A 130 -7.37 5.60 11.08
N GLN A 131 -7.55 4.74 12.09
CA GLN A 131 -8.65 3.78 12.12
C GLN A 131 -10.01 4.49 12.11
N ARG A 132 -10.19 5.52 12.92
CA ARG A 132 -11.46 6.27 12.99
C ARG A 132 -11.81 6.97 11.68
N GLY A 133 -10.83 7.54 10.98
CA GLY A 133 -11.04 8.08 9.63
C GLY A 133 -11.48 7.00 8.64
N THR A 134 -10.84 5.82 8.69
CA THR A 134 -11.18 4.66 7.85
C THR A 134 -12.58 4.15 8.15
N GLU A 135 -12.93 3.98 9.42
CA GLU A 135 -14.25 3.56 9.90
C GLU A 135 -15.33 4.56 9.50
N LEU A 136 -15.08 5.87 9.58
CA LEU A 136 -16.06 6.87 9.17
C LEU A 136 -16.49 6.67 7.70
N LEU A 137 -15.54 6.46 6.80
CA LEU A 137 -15.85 6.22 5.38
C LEU A 137 -16.48 4.85 5.16
N ARG A 138 -15.86 3.80 5.72
CA ARG A 138 -16.22 2.40 5.48
C ARG A 138 -17.56 2.04 6.10
N ASP A 139 -17.78 2.45 7.36
CA ASP A 139 -18.89 1.99 8.18
C ASP A 139 -20.07 2.94 8.11
N GLU A 140 -19.86 4.23 7.89
CA GLU A 140 -20.94 5.22 7.84
C GLU A 140 -21.09 5.83 6.44
N GLY A 141 -20.02 6.36 5.84
CA GLY A 141 -20.06 7.04 4.54
C GLY A 141 -20.64 6.18 3.42
N LEU A 142 -20.18 4.93 3.30
CA LEU A 142 -20.67 3.97 2.31
C LEU A 142 -22.11 3.50 2.54
N LYS A 143 -22.67 3.62 3.76
CA LYS A 143 -24.10 3.32 3.98
C LYS A 143 -24.98 4.29 3.22
N TYR A 144 -24.59 5.56 3.19
CA TYR A 144 -25.35 6.63 2.54
C TYR A 144 -24.89 6.90 1.10
N ASN A 145 -23.69 6.47 0.71
CA ASN A 145 -23.12 6.73 -0.61
C ASN A 145 -22.48 5.44 -1.18
N PRO A 146 -23.25 4.36 -1.36
CA PRO A 146 -22.72 3.04 -1.75
C PRO A 146 -22.20 2.97 -3.18
N ASP A 147 -22.56 3.94 -4.02
CA ASP A 147 -22.23 4.07 -5.43
C ASP A 147 -21.30 5.27 -5.70
N GLU A 148 -20.63 5.80 -4.67
CA GLU A 148 -19.71 6.92 -4.81
C GLU A 148 -18.25 6.45 -4.99
N PRO A 149 -17.65 6.58 -6.18
CA PRO A 149 -16.29 6.12 -6.45
C PRO A 149 -15.24 6.81 -5.57
N LEU A 150 -15.43 8.09 -5.20
CA LEU A 150 -14.42 8.81 -4.42
C LEU A 150 -14.26 8.27 -3.00
N ILE A 151 -15.32 7.75 -2.37
CA ILE A 151 -15.21 7.15 -1.03
C ILE A 151 -14.38 5.86 -1.09
N TYR A 152 -14.62 5.01 -2.09
CA TYR A 152 -13.80 3.81 -2.31
C TYR A 152 -12.34 4.15 -2.60
N ARG A 153 -12.11 5.20 -3.40
CA ARG A 153 -10.76 5.69 -3.68
C ARG A 153 -10.07 6.18 -2.41
N GLU A 154 -10.76 6.95 -1.57
CA GLU A 154 -10.20 7.49 -0.33
C GLU A 154 -9.90 6.40 0.69
N LEU A 155 -10.79 5.41 0.83
CA LEU A 155 -10.51 4.20 1.61
C LEU A 155 -9.24 3.50 1.12
N ALA A 156 -9.15 3.27 -0.19
CA ALA A 156 -7.98 2.63 -0.78
C ALA A 156 -6.70 3.47 -0.57
N TRP A 157 -6.81 4.79 -0.61
CA TRP A 157 -5.71 5.72 -0.38
C TRP A 157 -5.22 5.73 1.08
N PHE A 158 -6.10 5.57 2.08
CA PHE A 158 -5.66 5.41 3.47
C PHE A 158 -4.77 4.18 3.65
N PHE A 159 -5.14 3.05 3.03
CA PHE A 159 -4.29 1.86 3.05
C PHE A 159 -3.00 2.04 2.24
N GLN A 160 -3.10 2.54 1.01
CA GLN A 160 -1.95 2.68 0.11
C GLN A 160 -0.93 3.71 0.61
N HIS A 161 -1.41 4.90 0.96
CA HIS A 161 -0.58 6.08 1.23
C HIS A 161 -0.37 6.31 2.71
N LYS A 162 -1.44 6.45 3.51
CA LYS A 162 -1.27 6.77 4.95
C LYS A 162 -0.58 5.64 5.71
N MET A 163 -1.04 4.41 5.50
CA MET A 163 -0.47 3.23 6.16
C MET A 163 0.68 2.63 5.37
N GLY A 164 0.50 2.49 4.06
CA GLY A 164 1.45 1.82 3.16
C GLY A 164 2.71 2.64 2.92
N ALA A 165 2.63 3.90 2.48
CA ALA A 165 3.83 4.67 2.10
C ALA A 165 4.79 4.92 3.28
N ASN A 166 5.91 5.58 3.00
CA ASN A 166 6.95 5.93 3.96
C ASN A 166 6.97 7.43 4.32
N LEU A 167 5.84 8.11 4.15
CA LEU A 167 5.73 9.57 4.31
C LEU A 167 5.29 10.00 5.72
N ASP A 168 4.67 9.10 6.48
CA ASP A 168 4.32 9.32 7.88
C ASP A 168 5.36 8.65 8.79
N ASP A 169 5.96 9.35 9.73
CA ASP A 169 6.96 8.82 10.66
C ASP A 169 6.47 7.63 11.49
N ALA A 170 5.16 7.50 11.71
CA ALA A 170 4.54 6.36 12.40
C ALA A 170 4.08 5.23 11.44
N HIS A 171 4.41 5.30 10.14
CA HIS A 171 3.92 4.34 9.15
C HIS A 171 4.25 2.87 9.48
N MET A 172 5.41 2.61 10.10
CA MET A 172 5.80 1.25 10.47
C MET A 172 4.94 0.71 11.60
N TYR A 173 4.61 1.56 12.57
CA TYR A 173 3.66 1.20 13.62
C TYR A 173 2.29 0.85 13.04
N TYR A 174 1.77 1.65 12.10
CA TYR A 174 0.47 1.37 11.45
C TYR A 174 0.45 0.03 10.74
N LYS A 175 1.52 -0.29 9.99
CA LYS A 175 1.66 -1.59 9.33
C LYS A 175 1.71 -2.73 10.35
N ALA A 176 2.42 -2.56 11.48
CA ALA A 176 2.59 -3.63 12.47
C ALA A 176 1.28 -3.88 13.23
N ALA A 177 0.59 -2.81 13.61
CA ALA A 177 -0.74 -2.89 14.21
C ALA A 177 -1.74 -3.55 13.26
N TRP A 178 -1.72 -3.18 11.98
CA TRP A 178 -2.58 -3.79 10.96
C TRP A 178 -2.27 -5.27 10.72
N VAL A 179 -0.99 -5.65 10.65
CA VAL A 179 -0.57 -7.06 10.53
C VAL A 179 -1.14 -7.88 11.69
N LYS A 180 -1.04 -7.39 12.93
CA LYS A 180 -1.61 -8.08 14.11
C LYS A 180 -3.11 -8.31 13.95
N GLU A 181 -3.83 -7.24 13.64
CA GLU A 181 -5.27 -7.27 13.43
C GLU A 181 -5.68 -8.26 12.35
N MET A 182 -4.91 -8.32 11.25
CA MET A 182 -5.17 -9.25 10.17
C MET A 182 -4.71 -10.67 10.48
N GLN A 183 -3.70 -10.89 11.32
CA GLN A 183 -3.31 -12.23 11.80
C GLN A 183 -4.43 -12.87 12.63
N GLU A 184 -5.14 -12.08 13.45
CA GLU A 184 -6.31 -12.57 14.21
C GLU A 184 -7.41 -13.10 13.27
N VAL A 185 -7.53 -12.53 12.06
CA VAL A 185 -8.54 -12.91 11.07
C VAL A 185 -8.06 -14.01 10.11
N LEU A 186 -6.81 -13.91 9.63
CA LEU A 186 -6.29 -14.69 8.50
C LEU A 186 -5.31 -15.79 8.93
N GLY A 187 -4.85 -15.77 10.19
CA GLY A 187 -3.79 -16.63 10.69
C GLY A 187 -2.37 -16.15 10.34
N GLU A 188 -1.37 -16.92 10.78
CA GLU A 188 0.04 -16.56 10.64
C GLU A 188 0.65 -16.87 9.27
N ALA A 189 0.03 -17.76 8.48
CA ALA A 189 0.60 -18.25 7.22
C ALA A 189 0.48 -17.28 6.03
N GLY A 190 -0.06 -16.06 6.21
CA GLY A 190 -0.20 -15.01 5.18
C GLY A 190 -1.21 -15.31 4.07
N ARG A 191 -1.55 -16.59 3.85
CA ARG A 191 -2.58 -17.03 2.92
C ARG A 191 -3.88 -17.35 3.63
N PRO A 192 -4.97 -16.62 3.32
CA PRO A 192 -6.26 -16.90 3.91
C PRO A 192 -6.80 -18.26 3.45
N ASN A 193 -7.36 -19.03 4.39
CA ASN A 193 -8.21 -20.16 4.04
C ASN A 193 -9.57 -19.63 3.58
N TRP A 194 -9.71 -19.42 2.27
CA TRP A 194 -10.92 -18.82 1.69
C TRP A 194 -12.18 -19.62 1.98
N ASP A 195 -12.12 -20.95 1.89
CA ASP A 195 -13.31 -21.79 2.05
C ASP A 195 -13.84 -21.72 3.49
N GLU A 196 -12.94 -21.70 4.48
CA GLU A 196 -13.30 -21.52 5.89
C GLU A 196 -13.83 -20.09 6.17
N LEU A 197 -13.24 -19.05 5.59
CA LEU A 197 -13.75 -17.67 5.77
C LEU A 197 -15.10 -17.47 5.07
N ILE A 198 -15.32 -18.11 3.92
CA ILE A 198 -16.58 -18.01 3.15
C ILE A 198 -17.68 -18.83 3.82
N ASN A 199 -17.39 -20.09 4.18
CA ASN A 199 -18.32 -21.06 4.74
C ASN A 199 -17.75 -21.67 6.05
N PRO A 200 -17.74 -20.92 7.17
CA PRO A 200 -17.10 -21.36 8.40
C PRO A 200 -17.90 -22.49 9.08
N THR A 201 -17.24 -23.63 9.31
CA THR A 201 -17.80 -24.79 10.01
C THR A 201 -17.36 -24.86 11.47
N THR A 202 -16.13 -24.45 11.77
CA THR A 202 -15.52 -24.43 13.12
C THR A 202 -15.95 -23.20 13.93
N PRO A 203 -16.00 -23.25 15.27
CA PRO A 203 -16.22 -22.07 16.10
C PRO A 203 -15.21 -20.94 15.83
N GLU A 204 -13.93 -21.29 15.68
CA GLU A 204 -12.85 -20.35 15.39
C GLU A 204 -13.02 -19.73 14.00
N GLY A 205 -13.36 -20.54 13.00
CA GLY A 205 -13.69 -20.07 11.65
C GLY A 205 -14.88 -19.11 11.66
N LYS A 206 -15.94 -19.40 12.43
CA LYS A 206 -17.11 -18.52 12.57
C LYS A 206 -16.73 -17.19 13.18
N ASN A 207 -15.91 -17.20 14.24
CA ASN A 207 -15.43 -15.98 14.89
C ASN A 207 -14.57 -15.12 13.95
N ARG A 208 -13.61 -15.72 13.24
CA ARG A 208 -12.77 -14.99 12.27
C ARG A 208 -13.57 -14.44 11.11
N SER A 209 -14.52 -15.23 10.60
CA SER A 209 -15.42 -14.84 9.52
C SER A 209 -16.37 -13.70 9.94
N ALA A 210 -16.89 -13.73 11.18
CA ALA A 210 -17.66 -12.64 11.77
C ALA A 210 -16.79 -11.39 11.98
N LEU A 211 -15.58 -11.54 12.53
CA LEU A 211 -14.64 -10.43 12.71
C LEU A 211 -14.34 -9.71 11.39
N LEU A 212 -14.06 -10.47 10.32
CA LEU A 212 -13.83 -9.93 8.98
C LEU A 212 -15.04 -9.13 8.44
N ARG A 213 -16.25 -9.68 8.58
CA ARG A 213 -17.48 -9.06 8.02
C ARG A 213 -18.01 -7.94 8.88
N ASP A 214 -17.98 -8.08 10.20
CA ASP A 214 -18.65 -7.20 11.13
C ASP A 214 -17.75 -6.06 11.60
N LYS A 215 -16.45 -6.33 11.85
CA LYS A 215 -15.49 -5.28 12.21
C LYS A 215 -14.87 -4.65 10.97
N TYR A 216 -14.33 -5.46 10.07
CA TYR A 216 -13.57 -4.93 8.93
C TYR A 216 -14.41 -4.64 7.68
N LYS A 217 -15.70 -5.02 7.69
CA LYS A 217 -16.65 -4.83 6.57
C LYS A 217 -16.15 -5.39 5.24
N MET A 218 -15.38 -6.47 5.31
CA MET A 218 -14.82 -7.12 4.12
C MET A 218 -15.56 -8.41 3.81
N ASN A 219 -15.80 -8.65 2.52
CA ASN A 219 -16.45 -9.84 2.03
C ASN A 219 -15.38 -10.86 1.58
N PRO A 220 -15.29 -12.05 2.21
CA PRO A 220 -14.27 -13.02 1.87
C PRO A 220 -14.38 -13.58 0.44
N ARG A 221 -15.59 -13.59 -0.17
CA ARG A 221 -15.73 -13.95 -1.59
C ARG A 221 -15.08 -12.90 -2.50
N LYS A 222 -15.27 -11.62 -2.18
CA LYS A 222 -14.65 -10.52 -2.93
C LYS A 222 -13.14 -10.49 -2.70
N MET A 223 -12.66 -10.79 -1.49
CA MET A 223 -11.23 -10.93 -1.23
C MET A 223 -10.62 -12.06 -2.07
N LYS A 224 -11.27 -13.23 -2.12
CA LYS A 224 -10.84 -14.35 -2.97
C LYS A 224 -10.76 -13.93 -4.44
N GLU A 225 -11.81 -13.29 -4.97
CA GLU A 225 -11.83 -12.78 -6.35
C GLU A 225 -10.67 -11.80 -6.63
N VAL A 226 -10.39 -10.90 -5.68
CA VAL A 226 -9.28 -9.95 -5.76
C VAL A 226 -7.93 -10.68 -5.74
N ASP A 227 -7.75 -11.69 -4.90
CA ASP A 227 -6.51 -12.48 -4.85
C ASP A 227 -6.33 -13.34 -6.11
N GLU A 228 -7.41 -13.89 -6.65
CA GLU A 228 -7.40 -14.61 -7.93
C GLU A 228 -7.02 -13.68 -9.08
N ARG A 229 -7.50 -12.44 -9.09
CA ARG A 229 -7.20 -11.46 -10.14
C ARG A 229 -5.83 -10.80 -10.00
N TYR A 230 -5.40 -10.49 -8.78
CA TYR A 230 -4.24 -9.62 -8.51
C TYR A 230 -3.18 -10.27 -7.63
N GLY A 231 -3.47 -11.40 -6.99
CA GLY A 231 -2.52 -12.08 -6.12
C GLY A 231 -1.41 -12.84 -6.84
N PRO A 232 -0.50 -13.44 -6.09
CA PRO A 232 -0.63 -13.72 -4.68
C PRO A 232 -0.48 -12.51 -3.75
N LEU A 233 -1.54 -12.06 -3.07
CA LEU A 233 -1.46 -10.90 -2.16
C LEU A 233 -1.11 -11.33 -0.74
N GLU A 234 -0.30 -10.52 -0.06
CA GLU A 234 -0.11 -10.60 1.39
C GLU A 234 -1.22 -9.80 2.08
N TRP A 235 -2.30 -10.49 2.42
CA TRP A 235 -3.51 -9.90 2.99
C TRP A 235 -3.33 -9.36 4.41
N ARG A 236 -2.16 -9.52 5.04
CA ARG A 236 -1.85 -8.84 6.31
C ARG A 236 -1.30 -7.42 6.09
N LEU A 237 -0.97 -7.05 4.86
CA LEU A 237 -0.40 -5.76 4.52
C LEU A 237 -1.44 -4.78 3.92
N PRO A 238 -1.20 -3.46 4.00
CA PRO A 238 -2.17 -2.47 3.50
C PRO A 238 -2.44 -2.54 2.00
N GLU A 239 -1.48 -2.96 1.18
CA GLU A 239 -1.58 -2.95 -0.29
C GLU A 239 -2.75 -3.82 -0.78
N ALA A 240 -2.93 -5.00 -0.19
CA ALA A 240 -4.03 -5.90 -0.53
C ALA A 240 -5.40 -5.25 -0.27
N HIS A 241 -5.49 -4.44 0.78
CA HIS A 241 -6.70 -3.72 1.17
C HIS A 241 -6.98 -2.53 0.25
N ALA A 242 -5.94 -1.82 -0.16
CA ALA A 242 -6.08 -0.77 -1.17
C ALA A 242 -6.64 -1.34 -2.48
N ILE A 243 -6.11 -2.48 -2.95
CA ILE A 243 -6.61 -3.17 -4.15
C ILE A 243 -8.06 -3.64 -3.93
N TYR A 244 -8.38 -4.20 -2.76
CA TYR A 244 -9.73 -4.64 -2.42
C TYR A 244 -10.75 -3.50 -2.50
N TRP A 245 -10.50 -2.37 -1.83
CA TRP A 245 -11.45 -1.25 -1.80
C TRP A 245 -11.61 -0.60 -3.16
N ALA A 246 -10.51 -0.45 -3.91
CA ALA A 246 -10.56 0.07 -5.27
C ALA A 246 -11.34 -0.88 -6.21
N SER A 247 -11.11 -2.19 -6.13
CA SER A 247 -11.83 -3.20 -6.92
C SER A 247 -13.31 -3.27 -6.55
N LEU A 248 -13.64 -3.20 -5.26
CA LEU A 248 -15.04 -3.12 -4.81
C LEU A 248 -15.71 -1.84 -5.31
N GLY A 249 -15.00 -0.71 -5.29
CA GLY A 249 -15.48 0.54 -5.87
C GLY A 249 -15.82 0.41 -7.35
N LEU A 250 -14.94 -0.23 -8.14
CA LEU A 250 -15.22 -0.50 -9.56
C LEU A 250 -16.47 -1.35 -9.76
N ASP A 251 -16.74 -2.30 -8.86
CA ASP A 251 -17.95 -3.11 -8.95
C ASP A 251 -19.23 -2.35 -8.60
N LYS A 252 -19.15 -1.48 -7.61
CA LYS A 252 -20.28 -0.70 -7.11
C LYS A 252 -20.65 0.47 -8.02
N THR A 253 -19.72 0.91 -8.85
CA THR A 253 -19.86 2.10 -9.71
C THR A 253 -19.88 1.74 -11.20
N LYS A 254 -20.19 0.48 -11.53
CA LYS A 254 -20.31 0.01 -12.93
C LYS A 254 -21.24 0.91 -13.73
N GLY A 255 -20.75 1.42 -14.85
CA GLY A 255 -21.49 2.30 -15.77
C GLY A 255 -21.29 3.80 -15.53
N GLN A 256 -20.59 4.20 -14.46
CA GLN A 256 -20.17 5.59 -14.28
C GLN A 256 -18.97 5.93 -15.17
N LYS A 257 -18.87 7.22 -15.53
CA LYS A 257 -17.69 7.78 -16.20
C LYS A 257 -16.59 8.03 -15.15
N ASP A 258 -15.34 8.17 -15.60
CA ASP A 258 -14.22 8.63 -14.78
C ASP A 258 -13.80 7.73 -13.60
N LEU A 259 -13.87 6.40 -13.80
CA LEU A 259 -13.36 5.40 -12.83
C LEU A 259 -11.83 5.31 -12.77
N ILE A 260 -11.14 6.27 -13.38
CA ILE A 260 -9.68 6.22 -13.54
C ILE A 260 -8.96 6.29 -12.19
N VAL A 261 -9.52 7.03 -11.24
CA VAL A 261 -8.95 7.19 -9.91
C VAL A 261 -8.89 5.87 -9.14
N LEU A 262 -9.87 4.98 -9.34
CA LEU A 262 -9.88 3.64 -8.73
C LEU A 262 -8.88 2.71 -9.42
N ARG A 263 -8.87 2.70 -10.77
CA ARG A 263 -7.93 1.90 -11.57
C ARG A 263 -6.48 2.28 -11.27
N ARG A 264 -6.22 3.57 -11.06
CA ARG A 264 -4.91 4.10 -10.69
C ARG A 264 -4.39 3.54 -9.38
N VAL A 265 -5.24 3.53 -8.35
CA VAL A 265 -4.87 2.96 -7.05
C VAL A 265 -4.54 1.47 -7.16
N ILE A 266 -5.24 0.72 -8.02
CA ILE A 266 -4.96 -0.71 -8.22
C ILE A 266 -3.54 -0.95 -8.75
N TYR A 267 -3.15 -0.40 -9.90
CA TYR A 267 -1.84 -0.72 -10.47
C TYR A 267 -0.68 -0.15 -9.61
N GLN A 268 -0.89 0.98 -8.93
CA GLN A 268 0.12 1.52 -8.01
C GLN A 268 0.26 0.65 -6.76
N SER A 269 -0.84 0.15 -6.19
CA SER A 269 -0.78 -0.79 -5.06
C SER A 269 -0.21 -2.15 -5.47
N MET A 270 -0.40 -2.58 -6.73
CA MET A 270 0.26 -3.77 -7.28
C MET A 270 1.78 -3.62 -7.34
N GLN A 271 2.28 -2.43 -7.68
CA GLN A 271 3.71 -2.14 -7.62
C GLN A 271 4.25 -2.23 -6.18
N LEU A 272 3.51 -1.67 -5.21
CA LEU A 272 3.88 -1.76 -3.79
C LEU A 272 3.82 -3.22 -3.29
N ALA A 273 2.81 -3.99 -3.70
CA ALA A 273 2.71 -5.41 -3.39
C ALA A 273 3.86 -6.22 -4.00
N PHE A 274 4.38 -5.85 -5.16
CA PHE A 274 5.64 -6.41 -5.67
C PHE A 274 6.84 -6.04 -4.78
N GLN A 275 6.99 -4.77 -4.41
CA GLN A 275 8.17 -4.29 -3.69
C GLN A 275 8.26 -4.81 -2.25
N ARG A 276 7.12 -5.02 -1.58
CA ARG A 276 7.05 -5.37 -0.15
C ARG A 276 5.93 -6.32 0.23
N GLY A 277 5.34 -7.05 -0.72
CA GLY A 277 4.20 -7.95 -0.47
C GLY A 277 4.60 -9.35 0.01
N ARG A 278 5.77 -9.51 0.64
CA ARG A 278 6.16 -10.74 1.33
C ARG A 278 6.58 -10.40 2.76
N LEU A 279 5.70 -10.69 3.72
CA LEU A 279 5.96 -10.42 5.13
C LEU A 279 6.83 -11.55 5.73
N VAL A 280 8.01 -11.19 6.22
CA VAL A 280 8.93 -12.12 6.92
C VAL A 280 8.69 -12.06 8.42
N HIS A 281 8.63 -10.86 8.99
CA HIS A 281 8.46 -10.64 10.42
C HIS A 281 7.79 -9.31 10.74
N ALA A 282 7.06 -9.25 11.87
CA ALA A 282 6.47 -8.02 12.41
C ALA A 282 6.49 -8.02 13.95
N ARG A 283 7.10 -7.00 14.58
CA ARG A 283 7.04 -6.70 16.03
C ARG A 283 6.38 -5.35 16.27
N ILE A 284 5.35 -5.37 17.10
CA ILE A 284 4.40 -4.26 17.29
C ILE A 284 4.93 -3.19 18.25
N GLY A 285 5.84 -3.56 19.15
CA GLY A 285 6.43 -2.64 20.13
C GLY A 285 7.52 -1.73 19.56
N GLU A 286 8.26 -2.22 18.57
CA GLU A 286 9.42 -1.50 18.01
C GLU A 286 9.15 -0.97 16.59
N GLY A 287 7.97 -1.27 16.02
CA GLY A 287 7.68 -0.94 14.62
C GLY A 287 8.56 -1.72 13.63
N GLU A 288 9.19 -2.81 14.07
CA GLU A 288 10.04 -3.62 13.22
C GLU A 288 9.18 -4.50 12.31
N ILE A 289 9.15 -4.18 11.02
CA ILE A 289 8.57 -5.06 10.01
C ILE A 289 9.64 -5.31 8.97
N LEU A 290 9.89 -6.59 8.72
CA LEU A 290 10.73 -7.01 7.61
C LEU A 290 9.83 -7.56 6.51
N PHE A 291 9.89 -6.92 5.36
CA PHE A 291 9.26 -7.38 4.12
C PHE A 291 10.29 -7.55 3.02
N LEU A 292 10.01 -8.49 2.14
CA LEU A 292 10.77 -8.77 0.93
C LEU A 292 9.88 -8.57 -0.31
N GLN A 293 10.51 -8.65 -1.48
CA GLN A 293 9.80 -8.59 -2.74
C GLN A 293 8.93 -9.84 -2.94
N ASN A 294 7.74 -9.64 -3.48
CA ASN A 294 6.87 -10.72 -3.92
C ASN A 294 7.09 -10.93 -5.42
N LEU A 295 7.98 -11.85 -5.77
CA LEU A 295 8.34 -12.10 -7.17
C LEU A 295 7.24 -12.84 -7.94
N ASP A 296 6.35 -13.56 -7.26
CA ASP A 296 5.28 -14.32 -7.90
C ASP A 296 4.13 -13.45 -8.42
N ILE A 297 4.03 -12.20 -7.95
CA ILE A 297 3.00 -11.26 -8.38
C ILE A 297 3.32 -10.58 -9.72
N ILE A 298 4.57 -10.70 -10.22
CA ILE A 298 5.07 -9.96 -11.40
C ILE A 298 4.12 -10.08 -12.61
N PRO A 299 3.64 -11.27 -13.01
CA PRO A 299 2.72 -11.40 -14.15
C PRO A 299 1.44 -10.58 -13.98
N LYS A 300 0.85 -10.60 -12.78
CA LYS A 300 -0.41 -9.88 -12.52
C LYS A 300 -0.19 -8.39 -12.35
N THR A 301 0.97 -7.96 -11.83
CA THR A 301 1.35 -6.55 -11.80
C THR A 301 1.56 -6.01 -13.22
N SER A 302 2.23 -6.75 -14.11
CA SER A 302 2.36 -6.37 -15.53
C SER A 302 0.99 -6.21 -16.19
N ALA A 303 0.12 -7.21 -16.03
CA ALA A 303 -1.24 -7.17 -16.58
C ALA A 303 -2.06 -5.98 -16.06
N ALA A 304 -1.91 -5.61 -14.79
CA ALA A 304 -2.58 -4.43 -14.22
C ALA A 304 -2.09 -3.11 -14.85
N TYR A 305 -0.80 -3.00 -15.18
CA TYR A 305 -0.28 -1.86 -15.93
C TYR A 305 -0.79 -1.84 -17.37
N GLU A 306 -0.80 -2.98 -18.05
CA GLU A 306 -1.31 -3.10 -19.43
C GLU A 306 -2.79 -2.70 -19.51
N GLU A 307 -3.62 -3.20 -18.59
CA GLU A 307 -5.02 -2.80 -18.48
C GLU A 307 -5.14 -1.27 -18.25
N ALA A 308 -4.29 -0.69 -17.41
CA ALA A 308 -4.30 0.76 -17.16
C ALA A 308 -3.85 1.59 -18.37
N ILE A 309 -2.87 1.11 -19.15
CA ILE A 309 -2.38 1.74 -20.41
C ILE A 309 -3.51 1.80 -21.46
N GLU A 310 -4.33 0.75 -21.53
CA GLU A 310 -5.47 0.69 -22.45
C GLU A 310 -6.58 1.65 -22.03
N GLN A 311 -6.87 1.72 -20.73
CA GLN A 311 -8.03 2.41 -20.18
C GLN A 311 -7.81 3.89 -19.87
N ASP A 312 -6.57 4.32 -19.55
CA ASP A 312 -6.19 5.71 -19.28
C ASP A 312 -5.48 6.31 -20.50
N VAL A 313 -6.25 6.63 -21.54
CA VAL A 313 -5.68 7.15 -22.80
C VAL A 313 -4.91 8.44 -22.57
N GLU A 314 -5.38 9.30 -21.65
CA GLU A 314 -4.75 10.59 -21.34
C GLU A 314 -3.39 10.42 -20.66
N ASN A 315 -3.28 9.53 -19.67
CA ASN A 315 -2.02 9.31 -18.95
C ASN A 315 -1.19 8.14 -19.48
N ARG A 316 -1.55 7.58 -20.64
CA ARG A 316 -0.96 6.37 -21.23
C ARG A 316 0.57 6.36 -21.20
N ASP A 317 1.20 7.46 -21.62
CA ASP A 317 2.67 7.54 -21.68
C ASP A 317 3.33 7.61 -20.30
N HIS A 318 2.65 8.19 -19.31
CA HIS A 318 3.11 8.15 -17.92
C HIS A 318 3.05 6.72 -17.36
N ILE A 319 1.96 6.00 -17.65
CA ILE A 319 1.78 4.62 -17.19
C ILE A 319 2.75 3.68 -17.91
N ARG A 320 2.98 3.85 -19.22
CA ARG A 320 4.01 3.11 -19.98
C ARG A 320 5.40 3.28 -19.38
N ARG A 321 5.76 4.50 -18.95
CA ARG A 321 7.04 4.74 -18.26
C ARG A 321 7.11 4.05 -16.91
N ALA A 322 6.02 4.08 -16.14
CA ALA A 322 5.94 3.38 -14.85
C ALA A 322 6.05 1.85 -15.02
N HIS A 323 5.33 1.27 -15.97
CA HIS A 323 5.39 -0.17 -16.31
C HIS A 323 6.79 -0.60 -16.74
N ARG A 324 7.44 0.17 -17.63
CA ARG A 324 8.85 -0.04 -18.01
C ARG A 324 9.77 -0.07 -16.79
N ASN A 325 9.62 0.87 -15.87
CA ASN A 325 10.46 0.93 -14.66
C ASN A 325 10.18 -0.24 -13.70
N PHE A 326 8.91 -0.62 -13.54
CA PHE A 326 8.54 -1.82 -12.79
C PHE A 326 9.18 -3.08 -13.39
N LEU A 327 9.12 -3.28 -14.71
CA LEU A 327 9.72 -4.44 -15.37
C LEU A 327 11.24 -4.48 -15.21
N LEU A 328 11.90 -3.33 -15.29
CA LEU A 328 13.33 -3.18 -15.02
C LEU A 328 13.67 -3.66 -13.60
N ASP A 329 12.93 -3.20 -12.59
CA ASP A 329 13.11 -3.66 -11.21
C ASP A 329 12.82 -5.17 -11.08
N ALA A 330 11.73 -5.65 -11.68
CA ALA A 330 11.33 -7.07 -11.66
C ALA A 330 12.43 -7.98 -12.22
N ILE A 331 13.00 -7.65 -13.38
CA ILE A 331 14.10 -8.40 -14.00
C ILE A 331 15.31 -8.45 -13.08
N TYR A 332 15.69 -7.31 -12.50
CA TYR A 332 16.80 -7.24 -11.56
C TYR A 332 16.55 -8.14 -10.34
N PHE A 333 15.39 -8.00 -9.69
CA PHE A 333 15.07 -8.79 -8.50
C PHE A 333 14.95 -10.29 -8.79
N LEU A 334 14.43 -10.70 -9.96
CA LEU A 334 14.42 -12.10 -10.37
C LEU A 334 15.85 -12.64 -10.56
N TYR A 335 16.73 -11.85 -11.19
CA TYR A 335 18.13 -12.23 -11.43
C TYR A 335 18.90 -12.45 -10.14
N VAL A 336 18.85 -11.48 -9.20
CA VAL A 336 19.58 -11.57 -7.93
C VAL A 336 19.03 -12.65 -6.99
N ASN A 337 17.78 -13.10 -7.19
CA ASN A 337 17.18 -14.23 -6.48
C ASN A 337 17.29 -15.56 -7.27
N ASN A 338 18.15 -15.64 -8.29
CA ASN A 338 18.39 -16.84 -9.10
C ASN A 338 17.16 -17.41 -9.83
N ARG A 339 16.10 -16.62 -10.02
CA ARG A 339 14.95 -16.99 -10.86
C ARG A 339 15.25 -16.74 -12.34
N MET A 340 16.31 -17.37 -12.83
CA MET A 340 16.92 -17.06 -14.14
C MET A 340 15.98 -17.30 -15.34
N ARG A 341 15.13 -18.32 -15.26
CA ARG A 341 14.11 -18.58 -16.29
C ARG A 341 13.13 -17.41 -16.41
N ASP A 342 12.61 -16.96 -15.27
CA ASP A 342 11.67 -15.83 -15.21
C ASP A 342 12.36 -14.53 -15.60
N ALA A 343 13.59 -14.29 -15.10
CA ALA A 343 14.38 -13.12 -15.48
C ALA A 343 14.61 -13.04 -17.00
N THR A 344 14.91 -14.17 -17.64
CA THR A 344 15.08 -14.26 -19.09
C THR A 344 13.77 -13.98 -19.83
N HIS A 345 12.67 -14.57 -19.37
CA HIS A 345 11.34 -14.34 -19.95
C HIS A 345 10.95 -12.86 -19.89
N TRP A 346 11.03 -12.23 -18.71
CA TRP A 346 10.68 -10.83 -18.54
C TRP A 346 11.63 -9.87 -19.25
N TYR A 347 12.90 -10.23 -19.39
CA TYR A 347 13.87 -9.48 -20.19
C TYR A 347 13.50 -9.48 -21.68
N GLN A 348 13.10 -10.63 -22.24
CA GLN A 348 12.61 -10.72 -23.62
C GLN A 348 11.34 -9.88 -23.80
N TYR A 349 10.37 -10.04 -22.89
CA TYR A 349 9.13 -9.26 -22.89
C TYR A 349 9.38 -7.75 -22.84
N LEU A 350 10.29 -7.28 -21.98
CA LEU A 350 10.66 -5.87 -21.90
C LEU A 350 11.26 -5.38 -23.22
N ARG A 351 12.14 -6.15 -23.87
CA ARG A 351 12.76 -5.75 -25.13
C ARG A 351 11.76 -5.65 -26.28
N GLU A 352 10.77 -6.52 -26.30
CA GLU A 352 9.68 -6.48 -27.28
C GLU A 352 8.75 -5.29 -27.03
N THR A 353 8.39 -5.05 -25.78
CA THR A 353 7.41 -4.01 -25.38
C THR A 353 8.02 -2.60 -25.35
N TYR A 354 9.29 -2.49 -24.99
CA TYR A 354 10.07 -1.27 -24.82
C TYR A 354 11.48 -1.42 -25.42
N PRO A 355 11.64 -1.33 -26.75
CA PRO A 355 12.93 -1.58 -27.43
C PRO A 355 14.09 -0.71 -26.92
N ASP A 356 13.79 0.52 -26.52
CA ASP A 356 14.79 1.47 -25.99
C ASP A 356 15.21 1.17 -24.54
N ALA A 357 14.54 0.24 -23.84
CA ALA A 357 14.72 0.06 -22.40
C ALA A 357 16.09 -0.48 -22.02
N MET A 358 16.68 -1.30 -22.90
CA MET A 358 17.99 -1.96 -22.71
C MET A 358 19.11 -1.29 -23.51
N LEU A 359 18.89 -0.11 -24.08
CA LEU A 359 19.96 0.62 -24.76
C LEU A 359 21.04 1.01 -23.76
N ALA A 360 22.30 0.80 -24.16
CA ALA A 360 23.45 1.27 -23.41
C ALA A 360 23.40 2.80 -23.24
N ARG A 361 24.07 3.30 -22.20
CA ARG A 361 24.17 4.74 -21.91
C ARG A 361 25.57 5.26 -22.20
N ASN A 362 25.65 6.50 -22.66
CA ASN A 362 26.90 7.28 -22.69
C ASN A 362 27.19 7.83 -21.29
N ARG A 363 28.40 8.35 -21.07
CA ARG A 363 28.82 8.97 -19.79
C ARG A 363 27.96 10.17 -19.40
N ASP A 364 27.37 10.86 -20.37
CA ASP A 364 26.46 11.99 -20.17
C ASP A 364 25.00 11.56 -19.91
N GLY A 365 24.72 10.24 -19.84
CA GLY A 365 23.39 9.67 -19.63
C GLY A 365 22.54 9.54 -20.89
N SER A 366 23.01 10.01 -22.05
CA SER A 366 22.28 9.84 -23.32
C SER A 366 22.29 8.38 -23.79
N TYR A 367 21.32 7.99 -24.63
CA TYR A 367 21.28 6.65 -25.21
C TYR A 367 22.41 6.45 -26.22
N ASN A 368 23.20 5.40 -26.04
CA ASN A 368 24.22 4.97 -26.99
C ASN A 368 23.62 3.94 -27.96
N ARG A 369 23.13 4.42 -29.11
CA ARG A 369 22.57 3.58 -30.18
C ARG A 369 23.62 2.89 -31.05
N GLN A 370 24.90 3.18 -30.83
CA GLN A 370 26.01 2.54 -31.57
C GLN A 370 26.44 1.23 -30.90
N ARG A 371 26.10 1.02 -29.62
CA ARG A 371 26.34 -0.22 -28.91
C ARG A 371 25.14 -1.15 -28.98
N PRO A 372 25.38 -2.48 -28.93
CA PRO A 372 24.28 -3.43 -28.77
C PRO A 372 23.50 -3.13 -27.46
N PRO A 373 22.19 -3.42 -27.40
CA PRO A 373 21.45 -3.40 -26.16
C PRO A 373 22.11 -4.31 -25.12
N LEU A 374 22.07 -3.90 -23.85
CA LEU A 374 22.61 -4.65 -22.72
C LEU A 374 21.96 -6.04 -22.66
N THR A 375 22.77 -7.07 -22.50
CA THR A 375 22.32 -8.42 -22.13
C THR A 375 21.68 -8.41 -20.74
N LEU A 376 20.96 -9.49 -20.38
CA LEU A 376 20.36 -9.63 -19.04
C LEU A 376 21.41 -9.49 -17.93
N GLU A 377 22.55 -10.16 -18.09
CA GLU A 377 23.66 -10.10 -17.13
C GLU A 377 24.25 -8.70 -17.03
N GLU A 378 24.58 -8.07 -18.17
CA GLU A 378 25.09 -6.68 -18.21
C GLU A 378 24.12 -5.69 -17.55
N TYR A 379 22.81 -5.86 -17.78
CA TYR A 379 21.79 -5.05 -17.13
C TYR A 379 21.77 -5.26 -15.62
N ALA A 380 21.73 -6.50 -15.14
CA ALA A 380 21.69 -6.80 -13.72
C ALA A 380 22.94 -6.26 -12.99
N LEU A 381 24.12 -6.39 -13.60
CA LEU A 381 25.36 -5.83 -13.08
C LEU A 381 25.35 -4.30 -13.05
N SER A 382 24.79 -3.65 -14.09
CA SER A 382 24.66 -2.18 -14.12
C SER A 382 23.86 -1.62 -12.95
N ARG A 383 22.89 -2.37 -12.42
CA ARG A 383 22.07 -1.97 -11.26
C ARG A 383 22.83 -1.97 -9.94
N TYR A 384 23.95 -2.68 -9.85
CA TYR A 384 24.86 -2.61 -8.72
C TYR A 384 25.83 -1.41 -8.79
N GLY A 385 25.74 -0.57 -9.82
CA GLY A 385 26.74 0.46 -10.07
C GLY A 385 28.04 -0.12 -10.64
N VAL A 386 28.03 -1.40 -11.03
CA VAL A 386 28.99 -1.90 -12.03
C VAL A 386 28.54 -1.33 -13.35
N ASP A 387 28.83 -0.05 -13.57
CA ASP A 387 29.06 0.34 -14.96
C ASP A 387 30.08 -0.68 -15.47
N ILE A 388 29.83 -1.36 -16.58
CA ILE A 388 30.68 -2.48 -17.03
C ILE A 388 32.15 -1.99 -17.27
N THR A 389 32.36 -0.67 -17.15
CA THR A 389 33.62 0.07 -17.09
C THR A 389 34.25 0.28 -15.70
N GLU A 390 33.59 0.05 -14.56
CA GLU A 390 34.12 0.24 -13.20
C GLU A 390 35.41 -0.57 -12.98
N THR A 391 36.42 0.10 -12.43
CA THR A 391 37.75 -0.47 -12.15
C THR A 391 38.28 -0.10 -10.77
N ASP A 392 37.50 0.64 -9.98
CA ASP A 392 37.80 0.90 -8.58
C ASP A 392 37.65 -0.38 -7.75
N GLN A 393 38.80 -0.90 -7.31
CA GLN A 393 38.91 -2.09 -6.48
C GLN A 393 38.09 -1.99 -5.17
N ASN A 394 38.03 -0.82 -4.54
CA ASN A 394 37.35 -0.66 -3.26
C ASN A 394 35.83 -0.75 -3.42
N ARG A 395 35.29 -0.20 -4.52
CA ARG A 395 33.86 -0.33 -4.85
C ARG A 395 33.48 -1.78 -5.13
N ILE A 396 34.31 -2.51 -5.86
CA ILE A 396 34.07 -3.93 -6.17
C ILE A 396 34.15 -4.79 -4.90
N LYS A 397 35.13 -4.54 -4.02
CA LYS A 397 35.19 -5.21 -2.71
C LYS A 397 33.93 -4.96 -1.88
N ALA A 398 33.51 -3.70 -1.74
CA ALA A 398 32.31 -3.34 -0.98
C ALA A 398 31.06 -4.05 -1.52
N MET A 399 30.93 -4.14 -2.84
CA MET A 399 29.82 -4.83 -3.50
C MET A 399 29.82 -6.34 -3.24
N ILE A 400 30.96 -7.01 -3.42
CA ILE A 400 31.12 -8.44 -3.16
C ILE A 400 30.82 -8.75 -1.68
N THR A 401 31.36 -7.95 -0.76
CA THR A 401 31.07 -8.07 0.68
C THR A 401 29.58 -7.88 0.97
N GLY A 402 28.92 -6.88 0.36
CA GLY A 402 27.48 -6.66 0.50
C GLY A 402 26.63 -7.81 -0.05
N LEU A 403 27.05 -8.45 -1.14
CA LEU A 403 26.39 -9.66 -1.66
C LEU A 403 26.50 -10.82 -0.68
N PHE A 404 27.65 -11.04 -0.04
CA PHE A 404 27.76 -12.05 1.02
C PHE A 404 26.91 -11.72 2.25
N VAL A 405 26.81 -10.45 2.65
CA VAL A 405 25.89 -10.03 3.73
C VAL A 405 24.44 -10.39 3.39
N ASN A 406 24.01 -10.14 2.15
CA ASN A 406 22.67 -10.52 1.69
C ASN A 406 22.50 -12.04 1.67
N ALA A 407 23.52 -12.80 1.26
CA ALA A 407 23.48 -14.26 1.28
C ALA A 407 23.24 -14.81 2.69
N PHE A 408 24.01 -14.32 3.67
CA PHE A 408 23.89 -14.73 5.08
C PHE A 408 22.54 -14.32 5.68
N SER A 409 22.04 -13.15 5.30
CA SER A 409 20.70 -12.70 5.69
C SER A 409 19.62 -13.62 5.12
N SER A 410 19.71 -14.03 3.85
CA SER A 410 18.78 -15.00 3.25
C SER A 410 18.81 -16.35 3.98
N TYR A 411 19.98 -16.87 4.36
CA TYR A 411 20.08 -18.11 5.13
C TYR A 411 19.40 -18.01 6.50
N LEU A 412 19.54 -16.88 7.19
CA LEU A 412 18.85 -16.63 8.46
C LEU A 412 17.32 -16.65 8.32
N LEU A 413 16.81 -16.28 7.15
CA LEU A 413 15.39 -16.30 6.82
C LEU A 413 14.91 -17.67 6.27
N GLY A 414 15.80 -18.67 6.18
CA GLY A 414 15.49 -19.98 5.60
C GLY A 414 15.40 -19.98 4.07
N GLU A 415 15.94 -18.96 3.41
CA GLU A 415 15.88 -18.76 1.95
C GLU A 415 17.15 -19.26 1.26
N ASP A 416 17.41 -20.56 1.37
CA ASP A 416 18.67 -21.15 0.91
C ASP A 416 18.98 -20.91 -0.57
N GLU A 417 17.94 -20.86 -1.42
CA GLU A 417 18.13 -20.61 -2.85
C GLU A 417 18.54 -19.15 -3.12
N ALA A 418 17.91 -18.19 -2.44
CA ALA A 418 18.27 -16.78 -2.53
C ALA A 418 19.67 -16.52 -1.94
N GLY A 419 20.01 -17.19 -0.82
CA GLY A 419 21.35 -17.13 -0.26
C GLY A 419 22.41 -17.61 -1.25
N ARG A 420 22.18 -18.77 -1.88
CA ARG A 420 23.05 -19.28 -2.96
C ARG A 420 23.10 -18.37 -4.18
N ALA A 421 22.03 -17.65 -4.48
CA ALA A 421 21.98 -16.67 -5.57
C ALA A 421 22.95 -15.52 -5.33
N HIS A 422 22.92 -14.96 -4.13
CA HIS A 422 23.82 -13.89 -3.73
C HIS A 422 25.29 -14.35 -3.70
N GLU A 423 25.60 -15.56 -3.23
CA GLU A 423 26.96 -16.12 -3.30
C GLU A 423 27.42 -16.30 -4.76
N ARG A 424 26.56 -16.79 -5.66
CA ARG A 424 26.88 -16.89 -7.09
C ARG A 424 27.10 -15.53 -7.74
N MET A 425 26.31 -14.52 -7.36
CA MET A 425 26.52 -13.15 -7.84
C MET A 425 27.87 -12.61 -7.37
N ALA A 426 28.23 -12.81 -6.09
CA ALA A 426 29.50 -12.39 -5.54
C ALA A 426 30.67 -13.02 -6.32
N GLN A 427 30.57 -14.31 -6.61
CA GLN A 427 31.50 -15.04 -7.48
C GLN A 427 31.56 -14.43 -8.88
N ARG A 428 30.41 -14.16 -9.51
CA ARG A 428 30.37 -13.62 -10.88
C ARG A 428 30.95 -12.22 -10.99
N VAL A 429 30.66 -11.33 -10.02
CA VAL A 429 31.24 -9.98 -9.95
C VAL A 429 32.76 -10.06 -9.78
N TYR A 430 33.25 -11.00 -8.97
CA TYR A 430 34.68 -11.26 -8.78
C TYR A 430 35.35 -11.73 -10.08
N GLU A 431 34.78 -12.74 -10.76
CA GLU A 431 35.30 -13.26 -12.03
C GLU A 431 35.37 -12.19 -13.11
N LEU A 432 34.30 -11.40 -13.27
CA LEU A 432 34.25 -10.33 -14.25
C LEU A 432 35.28 -9.23 -14.00
N TYR A 433 35.59 -8.94 -12.74
CA TYR A 433 36.66 -8.00 -12.39
C TYR A 433 38.03 -8.58 -12.77
N GLU A 434 38.33 -9.81 -12.35
CA GLU A 434 39.61 -10.46 -12.61
C GLU A 434 39.87 -10.64 -14.11
N GLU A 435 38.87 -11.12 -14.88
CA GLU A 435 38.94 -11.24 -16.35
C GLU A 435 39.32 -9.89 -17.00
N LYS A 436 38.70 -8.81 -16.54
CA LYS A 436 38.90 -7.47 -17.11
C LYS A 436 40.24 -6.85 -16.70
N THR A 437 40.69 -7.06 -15.46
CA THR A 437 42.01 -6.60 -15.01
C THR A 437 43.12 -7.37 -15.70
N ASP A 438 42.93 -8.67 -15.92
CA ASP A 438 43.87 -9.51 -16.68
C ASP A 438 43.99 -9.02 -18.14
N LEU A 439 42.87 -8.72 -18.80
CA LEU A 439 42.85 -8.16 -20.15
C LEU A 439 43.51 -6.77 -20.28
N ARG A 440 43.52 -5.96 -19.21
CA ARG A 440 44.20 -4.64 -19.19
C ARG A 440 45.69 -4.74 -18.85
N SER A 441 46.08 -5.73 -18.05
CA SER A 441 47.46 -5.95 -17.61
C SER A 441 48.43 -6.32 -18.75
N SER A 442 47.91 -6.74 -19.92
CA SER A 442 48.72 -7.14 -21.07
C SER A 442 49.26 -5.98 -21.92
N LYS A 443 48.82 -4.72 -21.71
CA LYS A 443 49.21 -3.56 -22.54
C LYS A 443 50.11 -2.53 -21.84
N THR A 444 50.28 -2.59 -20.54
CA THR A 444 51.20 -1.71 -19.81
C THR A 444 51.65 -2.38 -18.51
N GLN A 445 52.96 -2.40 -18.27
CA GLN A 445 53.56 -2.93 -17.05
C GLN A 445 53.00 -2.21 -15.81
N GLU A 446 52.11 -2.89 -15.09
CA GLU A 446 52.06 -2.97 -13.62
C GLU A 446 50.89 -3.88 -13.22
N LYS A 447 51.20 -5.05 -12.67
CA LYS A 447 50.25 -5.97 -12.03
C LYS A 447 49.80 -5.37 -10.68
N ARG A 448 49.08 -4.25 -10.73
CA ARG A 448 48.61 -3.53 -9.53
C ARG A 448 47.09 -3.60 -9.45
N LEU A 449 46.61 -4.09 -8.30
CA LEU A 449 45.22 -4.16 -7.80
C LEU A 449 44.49 -5.51 -8.02
N THR A 450 44.92 -6.57 -7.33
CA THR A 450 44.15 -7.82 -7.20
C THR A 450 43.12 -7.71 -6.07
N LEU A 451 41.90 -8.22 -6.22
CA LEU A 451 40.88 -8.14 -5.16
C LEU A 451 41.26 -8.91 -3.88
N GLY A 452 42.27 -9.78 -3.96
CA GLY A 452 42.53 -10.82 -2.96
C GLY A 452 41.62 -12.03 -3.21
N PRO A 453 41.79 -13.15 -2.50
CA PRO A 453 40.92 -14.31 -2.64
C PRO A 453 39.45 -13.98 -2.31
N LEU A 454 38.50 -14.45 -3.12
CA LEU A 454 37.07 -14.28 -2.83
C LEU A 454 36.68 -14.79 -1.44
N ALA A 455 37.32 -15.88 -0.99
CA ALA A 455 37.13 -16.46 0.33
C ALA A 455 37.41 -15.46 1.47
N ASP A 456 38.36 -14.54 1.28
CA ASP A 456 38.68 -13.53 2.29
C ASP A 456 37.63 -12.41 2.32
N LEU A 457 37.07 -12.03 1.17
CA LEU A 457 35.93 -11.09 1.10
C LEU A 457 34.68 -11.68 1.75
N ARG A 458 34.43 -12.99 1.53
CA ARG A 458 33.37 -13.73 2.23
C ARG A 458 33.59 -13.75 3.73
N ARG A 459 34.84 -13.95 4.18
CA ARG A 459 35.21 -13.98 5.60
C ARG A 459 35.08 -12.59 6.24
N LEU A 460 35.40 -11.52 5.51
CA LEU A 460 35.20 -10.14 5.94
C LEU A 460 33.71 -9.85 6.20
N ALA A 461 32.84 -10.15 5.24
CA ALA A 461 31.38 -9.98 5.40
C ALA A 461 30.83 -10.74 6.62
N LEU A 462 31.31 -11.98 6.81
CA LEU A 462 30.91 -12.81 7.94
C LEU A 462 31.38 -12.23 9.28
N ASN A 463 32.62 -11.73 9.34
CA ASN A 463 33.16 -11.11 10.56
C ASN A 463 32.39 -9.84 10.93
N ASP A 464 32.04 -9.00 9.95
CA ASP A 464 31.25 -7.79 10.18
C ASP A 464 29.85 -8.13 10.74
N MET A 465 29.20 -9.18 10.21
CA MET A 465 27.90 -9.63 10.72
C MET A 465 27.98 -10.31 12.09
N LEU A 466 29.11 -10.93 12.43
CA LEU A 466 29.33 -11.58 13.73
C LEU A 466 30.05 -10.68 14.75
N ASP A 467 30.27 -9.40 14.43
CA ASP A 467 30.90 -8.44 15.32
C ASP A 467 30.05 -8.28 16.60
N PRO A 468 30.60 -8.53 17.80
CA PRO A 468 29.82 -8.50 19.05
C PRO A 468 29.26 -7.13 19.44
N GLN A 469 29.77 -6.03 18.87
CA GLN A 469 29.39 -4.66 19.19
C GLN A 469 28.51 -4.02 18.11
N LYS A 470 28.73 -4.36 16.84
CA LYS A 470 28.12 -3.70 15.68
C LYS A 470 27.38 -4.64 14.73
N GLY A 471 27.53 -5.95 14.91
CA GLY A 471 26.93 -6.97 14.07
C GLY A 471 25.52 -7.38 14.49
N LEU A 472 25.15 -8.61 14.15
CA LEU A 472 23.87 -9.21 14.49
C LEU A 472 23.67 -9.35 16.00
N GLN A 473 22.41 -9.33 16.44
CA GLN A 473 22.03 -9.70 17.80
C GLN A 473 22.54 -11.11 18.15
N PRO A 474 22.91 -11.39 19.42
CA PRO A 474 23.55 -12.65 19.82
C PRO A 474 22.80 -13.92 19.36
N GLU A 475 21.47 -13.88 19.38
CA GLU A 475 20.60 -14.97 18.94
C GLU A 475 20.74 -15.25 17.44
N LEU A 476 20.65 -14.21 16.61
CA LEU A 476 20.82 -14.31 15.16
C LEU A 476 22.27 -14.67 14.79
N ALA A 477 23.26 -14.15 15.51
CA ALA A 477 24.66 -14.51 15.32
C ALA A 477 24.91 -16.01 15.63
N ALA A 478 24.29 -16.56 16.68
CA ALA A 478 24.36 -17.98 17.00
C ALA A 478 23.65 -18.84 15.96
N GLN A 479 22.48 -18.39 15.47
CA GLN A 479 21.75 -19.06 14.40
C GLN A 479 22.58 -19.08 13.10
N LEU A 480 23.17 -17.96 12.70
CA LEU A 480 24.02 -17.87 11.51
C LEU A 480 25.25 -18.78 11.62
N ARG A 481 25.89 -18.83 12.81
CA ARG A 481 27.00 -19.77 13.06
C ARG A 481 26.56 -21.22 12.87
N THR A 482 25.38 -21.59 13.37
CA THR A 482 24.84 -22.94 13.20
C THR A 482 24.56 -23.25 11.73
N LEU A 483 23.90 -22.34 11.01
CA LEU A 483 23.60 -22.49 9.58
C LEU A 483 24.86 -22.67 8.72
N LEU A 484 25.95 -22.00 9.10
CA LEU A 484 27.22 -22.05 8.39
C LEU A 484 28.19 -23.11 8.94
N ASN A 485 27.74 -23.97 9.87
CA ASN A 485 28.57 -24.98 10.54
C ASN A 485 29.86 -24.40 11.18
N LEU A 486 29.73 -23.24 11.83
CA LEU A 486 30.81 -22.55 12.53
C LEU A 486 30.81 -22.87 14.03
N PRO A 487 31.98 -22.84 14.70
CA PRO A 487 32.05 -23.02 16.15
C PRO A 487 31.25 -21.94 16.91
N GLY A 488 30.73 -22.31 18.09
CA GLY A 488 29.95 -21.42 18.95
C GLY A 488 30.73 -20.20 19.45
N SER A 489 30.01 -19.16 19.88
CA SER A 489 30.58 -17.90 20.38
C SER A 489 31.53 -18.13 21.55
N THR A 490 32.82 -17.79 21.41
CA THR A 490 33.70 -17.63 22.56
C THR A 490 33.38 -16.28 23.21
N ASN A 491 32.44 -16.25 24.15
CA ASN A 491 32.15 -15.06 24.97
C ASN A 491 33.27 -14.80 26.00
N ALA A 492 34.54 -14.77 25.55
CA ALA A 492 35.65 -14.29 26.37
C ALA A 492 35.92 -12.83 25.97
N PRO A 493 35.79 -11.87 26.90
CA PRO A 493 36.29 -10.52 26.67
C PRO A 493 37.78 -10.58 26.29
N PRO A 494 38.28 -9.73 25.38
CA PRO A 494 39.72 -9.63 25.12
C PRO A 494 40.42 -9.38 26.45
N THR A 495 41.17 -10.37 26.92
CA THR A 495 41.86 -10.28 28.20
C THR A 495 43.06 -9.37 28.00
N ASN A 496 43.01 -8.15 28.53
CA ASN A 496 44.15 -7.24 28.61
C ASN A 496 45.23 -7.70 29.64
N ALA A 497 45.28 -8.99 29.97
CA ALA A 497 46.30 -9.51 30.87
C ALA A 497 47.61 -9.68 30.09
N PRO A 498 48.72 -9.05 30.53
CA PRO A 498 50.01 -9.29 29.91
C PRO A 498 50.41 -10.76 30.11
N ALA A 499 51.02 -11.35 29.07
CA ALA A 499 51.50 -12.71 29.10
C ALA A 499 52.43 -12.94 30.32
N PRO A 500 52.29 -14.04 31.05
CA PRO A 500 53.20 -14.35 32.15
C PRO A 500 54.60 -14.56 31.56
N LYS A 501 55.58 -13.84 32.12
CA LYS A 501 56.99 -14.00 31.78
C LYS A 501 57.48 -15.40 32.19
N PRO A 502 58.44 -15.97 31.45
CA PRO A 502 58.87 -17.37 31.55
C PRO A 502 59.41 -17.76 32.92
#